data_AF-A0AAD8EED6-F1
#
_entry.id   AF-A0AAD8EED6-F1
#
_cell.length_a   1.000
_cell.length_b   1.000
_cell.length_c   1.000
_cell.angle_alpha   90.00
_cell.angle_beta   90.00
_cell.angle_gamma   90.00
#
_symmetry.space_group_name_H-M   'P 1'
#
loop_
_entity.id
_entity.type
_entity.pdbx_description
1 polymer ?
#
loop_
_entity_poly.entity_id
_entity_poly.type
_entity_poly.pdbx_seq_one_letter_code
_entity_poly.pdbx_strand_id
1 'polypeptide(L)'
;RFKVIAFICGLIVIILMIMALASTDWLMAAGWRQGLFIHCIAVDAPLPLPFNMQDPPDCYQARDVAYIKAAAALCIITLLTDVVATLLTGLGLRSKDHRTKYKYYRVAVYVMVLSLISILIALVIYPVCFAAELNEGNRTVWEFGWAYGVGWGAAIFLFGGVVLLLCDKESEEIYYKERKIVHDSDSRA
;
A
#
# COMPACT_ATOMS: atom_id res chain seq x y z
N ARG A 1 20.70 -11.53 2.67
CA ARG A 1 20.09 -11.02 3.94
C ARG A 1 18.97 -10.03 3.62
N PHE A 2 19.13 -9.15 2.62
CA PHE A 2 18.10 -8.20 2.17
C PHE A 2 16.77 -8.85 1.76
N LYS A 3 16.78 -10.03 1.11
CA LYS A 3 15.56 -10.78 0.74
C LYS A 3 14.64 -11.11 1.92
N VAL A 4 15.19 -11.39 3.10
CA VAL A 4 14.40 -11.71 4.31
C VAL A 4 13.76 -10.43 4.86
N ILE A 5 14.50 -9.32 4.86
CA ILE A 5 13.98 -8.02 5.27
C ILE A 5 12.86 -7.59 4.33
N ALA A 6 13.06 -7.71 3.01
CA ALA A 6 12.03 -7.41 2.02
C ALA A 6 10.76 -8.26 2.21
N PHE A 7 10.91 -9.55 2.54
CA PHE A 7 9.78 -10.42 2.87
C PHE A 7 9.03 -9.95 4.13
N ILE A 8 9.74 -9.56 5.18
CA ILE A 8 9.15 -9.01 6.40
C ILE A 8 8.43 -7.68 6.11
N CYS A 9 9.02 -6.81 5.29
CA CYS A 9 8.39 -5.57 4.85
C CYS A 9 7.06 -5.85 4.14
N GLY A 10 7.01 -6.83 3.24
CA GLY A 10 5.76 -7.26 2.58
C GLY A 10 4.72 -7.75 3.60
N LEU A 11 5.09 -8.58 4.56
CA LEU A 11 4.16 -9.01 5.62
C LEU A 11 3.61 -7.85 6.45
N ILE A 12 4.46 -6.86 6.77
CA ILE A 12 4.03 -5.65 7.47
C ILE A 12 3.03 -4.87 6.60
N VAL A 13 3.30 -4.71 5.31
CA VAL A 13 2.39 -4.02 4.36
C VAL A 13 1.03 -4.69 4.32
N ILE A 14 0.96 -6.03 4.25
CA ILE A 14 -0.31 -6.77 4.30
C ILE A 14 -1.11 -6.39 5.55
N ILE A 15 -0.47 -6.39 6.72
CA ILE A 15 -1.14 -6.04 7.99
C ILE A 15 -1.60 -4.58 7.98
N LEU A 16 -0.74 -3.65 7.55
CA LEU A 16 -1.06 -2.23 7.45
C LEU A 16 -2.24 -1.99 6.50
N MET A 17 -2.26 -2.65 5.34
CA MET A 17 -3.33 -2.51 4.34
C MET A 17 -4.66 -3.07 4.83
N ILE A 18 -4.66 -4.21 5.55
CA ILE A 18 -5.87 -4.75 6.18
C ILE A 18 -6.41 -3.77 7.23
N MET A 19 -5.53 -3.23 8.09
CA MET A 19 -5.93 -2.23 9.09
C MET A 19 -6.48 -0.96 8.45
N ALA A 20 -5.86 -0.49 7.37
CA ALA A 20 -6.32 0.69 6.64
C ALA A 20 -7.69 0.44 6.00
N LEU A 21 -7.91 -0.68 5.32
CA LEU A 21 -9.19 -1.02 4.69
C LEU A 21 -10.33 -1.24 5.70
N ALA A 22 -10.03 -1.82 6.86
CA ALA A 22 -11.03 -2.09 7.89
C ALA A 22 -11.39 -0.85 8.74
N SER A 23 -10.55 0.19 8.73
CA SER A 23 -10.74 1.37 9.57
C SER A 23 -11.74 2.37 8.99
N THR A 24 -12.51 2.98 9.87
CA THR A 24 -13.45 4.07 9.59
C THR A 24 -12.84 5.46 9.81
N ASP A 25 -11.54 5.54 10.09
CA ASP A 25 -10.85 6.79 10.44
C ASP A 25 -9.86 7.22 9.34
N TRP A 26 -10.31 7.25 8.09
CA TRP A 26 -9.53 7.83 6.98
C TRP A 26 -9.61 9.34 6.98
N LEU A 27 -10.80 9.87 7.23
CA LEU A 27 -11.10 11.28 7.29
C LEU A 27 -12.03 11.54 8.47
N MET A 28 -11.73 12.55 9.27
CA MET A 28 -12.45 12.89 10.49
C MET A 28 -12.84 14.37 10.47
N ALA A 29 -13.98 14.66 11.06
CA ALA A 29 -14.40 16.00 11.44
C ALA A 29 -15.18 15.90 12.77
N ALA A 30 -15.55 17.03 13.38
CA ALA A 30 -16.24 16.99 14.67
C ALA A 30 -17.55 16.18 14.58
N GLY A 31 -17.62 15.06 15.30
CA GLY A 31 -18.77 14.14 15.30
C GLY A 31 -18.95 13.31 14.01
N TRP A 32 -17.95 13.28 13.12
CA TRP A 32 -18.00 12.60 11.84
C TRP A 32 -16.73 11.81 11.58
N ARG A 33 -16.86 10.52 11.24
CA ARG A 33 -15.74 9.65 10.85
C ARG A 33 -16.07 8.97 9.54
N GLN A 34 -15.14 8.98 8.60
CA GLN A 34 -15.30 8.42 7.27
C GLN A 34 -14.14 7.47 6.96
N GLY A 35 -14.46 6.22 6.68
CA GLY A 35 -13.57 5.23 6.08
C GLY A 35 -13.76 5.15 4.56
N LEU A 36 -13.25 4.09 3.94
CA LEU A 36 -13.47 3.84 2.52
C LEU A 36 -14.83 3.18 2.22
N PHE A 37 -15.37 2.44 3.18
CA PHE A 37 -16.59 1.63 3.00
C PHE A 37 -17.74 2.05 3.91
N ILE A 38 -17.43 2.67 5.05
CA ILE A 38 -18.41 3.03 6.08
C ILE A 38 -18.07 4.43 6.61
N HIS A 39 -19.10 5.22 6.88
CA HIS A 39 -19.01 6.44 7.68
C HIS A 39 -19.87 6.31 8.93
N CYS A 40 -19.49 7.00 10.01
CA CYS A 40 -20.21 6.99 11.26
C CYS A 40 -20.41 8.42 11.78
N ILE A 41 -21.62 8.65 12.31
CA ILE A 41 -22.08 9.93 12.85
C ILE A 41 -22.25 9.78 14.37
N ALA A 42 -21.65 10.69 15.14
CA ALA A 42 -21.77 10.69 16.59
C ALA A 42 -23.14 11.23 17.05
N VAL A 43 -23.61 10.80 18.23
CA VAL A 43 -24.90 11.22 18.81
C VAL A 43 -25.04 12.74 18.92
N ASP A 44 -23.95 13.41 19.32
CA ASP A 44 -23.91 14.87 19.50
C ASP A 44 -23.20 15.58 18.33
N ALA A 45 -23.33 15.06 17.11
CA ALA A 45 -22.70 15.66 15.94
C ALA A 45 -23.25 17.08 15.66
N PRO A 46 -22.38 18.09 15.45
CA PRO A 46 -22.83 19.45 15.11
C PRO A 46 -23.66 19.49 13.82
N LEU A 47 -24.71 20.30 13.82
CA LEU A 47 -25.51 20.59 12.62
C LEU A 47 -25.02 21.90 11.96
N PRO A 48 -25.08 22.01 10.62
CA PRO A 48 -25.47 20.96 9.67
C PRO A 48 -24.39 19.88 9.52
N LEU A 49 -24.82 18.65 9.25
CA LEU A 49 -23.91 17.54 8.95
C LEU A 49 -23.11 17.82 7.66
N PRO A 50 -21.90 17.25 7.52
CA PRO A 50 -21.14 17.36 6.28
C PRO A 50 -21.96 16.94 5.06
N PHE A 51 -21.84 17.69 3.97
CA PHE A 51 -22.55 17.43 2.71
C PHE A 51 -24.08 17.44 2.83
N ASN A 52 -24.63 18.15 3.83
CA ASN A 52 -26.07 18.30 4.08
C ASN A 52 -26.83 16.97 4.21
N MET A 53 -26.17 15.93 4.72
CA MET A 53 -26.84 14.67 5.04
C MET A 53 -27.84 14.87 6.20
N GLN A 54 -28.90 14.06 6.22
CA GLN A 54 -29.98 14.14 7.22
C GLN A 54 -30.09 12.85 8.05
N ASP A 55 -29.08 11.99 7.98
CA ASP A 55 -29.09 10.70 8.64
C ASP A 55 -28.94 10.84 10.16
N PRO A 56 -29.69 10.07 10.96
CA PRO A 56 -29.54 10.07 12.41
C PRO A 56 -28.19 9.44 12.83
N PRO A 57 -27.75 9.63 14.09
CA PRO A 57 -26.51 9.05 14.59
C PRO A 57 -26.46 7.53 14.46
N ASP A 58 -25.67 7.04 13.50
CA ASP A 58 -25.38 5.63 13.27
C ASP A 58 -24.17 5.50 12.30
N CYS A 59 -23.82 4.27 11.95
CA CYS A 59 -22.87 3.95 10.89
C CYS A 59 -23.58 3.52 9.61
N TYR A 60 -23.27 4.19 8.50
CA TYR A 60 -23.84 3.95 7.19
C TYR A 60 -22.76 3.63 6.17
N GLN A 61 -23.17 3.14 5.00
CA GLN A 61 -22.26 2.93 3.88
C GLN A 61 -21.57 4.24 3.48
N ALA A 62 -20.30 4.16 3.10
CA ALA A 62 -19.54 5.31 2.63
C ALA A 62 -20.27 6.01 1.47
N ARG A 63 -20.09 7.32 1.38
CA ARG A 63 -20.76 8.16 0.39
C ARG A 63 -20.46 7.64 -1.01
N ASP A 64 -21.49 7.63 -1.87
CA ASP A 64 -21.36 7.19 -3.26
C ASP A 64 -20.67 8.26 -4.13
N VAL A 65 -19.35 8.39 -3.94
CA VAL A 65 -18.50 9.26 -4.75
C VAL A 65 -17.38 8.46 -5.39
N ALA A 66 -17.08 8.83 -6.64
CA ALA A 66 -16.15 8.09 -7.48
C ALA A 66 -14.75 7.99 -6.88
N TYR A 67 -14.24 9.05 -6.25
CA TYR A 67 -12.89 9.07 -5.71
C TYR A 67 -12.71 8.16 -4.48
N ILE A 68 -13.72 8.04 -3.60
CA ILE A 68 -13.69 7.11 -2.45
C ILE A 68 -13.71 5.67 -2.96
N LYS A 69 -14.60 5.35 -3.91
CA LYS A 69 -14.66 4.03 -4.55
C LYS A 69 -13.36 3.68 -5.28
N ALA A 70 -12.77 4.64 -5.99
CA ALA A 70 -11.48 4.46 -6.67
C ALA A 70 -10.34 4.21 -5.67
N ALA A 71 -10.25 5.00 -4.59
CA ALA A 71 -9.26 4.79 -3.54
C ALA A 71 -9.42 3.42 -2.87
N ALA A 72 -10.65 2.98 -2.61
CA ALA A 72 -10.95 1.64 -2.08
C ALA A 72 -10.48 0.53 -3.02
N ALA A 73 -10.82 0.63 -4.30
CA ALA A 73 -10.39 -0.33 -5.32
C ALA A 73 -8.87 -0.39 -5.43
N LEU A 74 -8.18 0.75 -5.46
CA LEU A 74 -6.72 0.82 -5.53
C LEU A 74 -6.04 0.25 -4.27
N CYS A 75 -6.62 0.46 -3.09
CA CYS A 75 -6.12 -0.13 -1.85
C CYS A 75 -6.31 -1.67 -1.83
N ILE A 76 -7.43 -2.18 -2.34
CA ILE A 76 -7.65 -3.63 -2.50
C ILE A 76 -6.65 -4.22 -3.51
N ILE A 77 -6.45 -3.55 -4.65
CA ILE A 77 -5.46 -3.98 -5.67
C ILE A 77 -4.06 -4.00 -5.04
N THR A 78 -3.69 -2.98 -4.27
CA THR A 78 -2.42 -2.92 -3.52
C THR A 78 -2.26 -4.13 -2.63
N LEU A 79 -3.27 -4.46 -1.80
CA LEU A 79 -3.24 -5.61 -0.91
C LEU A 79 -3.08 -6.92 -1.68
N LEU A 80 -3.87 -7.16 -2.72
CA LEU A 80 -3.82 -8.40 -3.49
C LEU A 80 -2.47 -8.57 -4.19
N THR A 81 -1.98 -7.51 -4.82
CA THR A 81 -0.68 -7.53 -5.51
C THR A 81 0.48 -7.70 -4.53
N ASP A 82 0.44 -7.06 -3.36
CA ASP A 82 1.46 -7.22 -2.33
C ASP A 82 1.47 -8.63 -1.72
N VAL A 83 0.30 -9.25 -1.50
CA VAL A 83 0.20 -10.66 -1.10
C VAL A 83 0.87 -11.55 -2.12
N VAL A 84 0.58 -11.38 -3.41
CA VAL A 84 1.22 -12.15 -4.50
C VAL A 84 2.73 -11.93 -4.50
N ALA A 85 3.19 -10.69 -4.40
CA ALA A 85 4.62 -10.37 -4.39
C ALA A 85 5.35 -10.96 -3.17
N THR A 86 4.73 -10.91 -2.00
CA THR A 86 5.27 -11.46 -0.75
C THR A 86 5.36 -12.99 -0.83
N LEU A 87 4.34 -13.66 -1.39
CA LEU A 87 4.38 -15.09 -1.65
C LEU A 87 5.48 -15.46 -2.64
N LEU A 88 5.63 -14.73 -3.75
CA LEU A 88 6.70 -14.96 -4.73
C LEU A 88 8.10 -14.76 -4.11
N THR A 89 8.26 -13.76 -3.25
CA THR A 89 9.49 -13.51 -2.50
C THR A 89 9.80 -14.66 -1.53
N GLY A 90 8.79 -15.16 -0.82
CA GLY A 90 8.90 -16.33 0.07
C GLY A 90 9.22 -17.63 -0.67
N LEU A 91 8.56 -17.89 -1.80
CA LEU A 91 8.87 -19.04 -2.66
C LEU A 91 10.29 -18.95 -3.24
N GLY A 92 10.72 -17.75 -3.63
CA GLY A 92 12.10 -17.48 -4.03
C GLY A 92 13.12 -17.80 -2.94
N LEU A 93 12.78 -17.58 -1.66
CA LEU A 93 13.67 -17.87 -0.52
C LEU A 93 13.82 -19.38 -0.31
N ARG A 94 12.78 -20.16 -0.58
CA ARG A 94 12.77 -21.62 -0.42
C ARG A 94 13.35 -22.38 -1.61
N SER A 95 13.36 -21.78 -2.80
CA SER A 95 13.84 -22.42 -4.04
C SER A 95 15.35 -22.66 -4.02
N LYS A 96 15.78 -23.90 -4.27
CA LYS A 96 17.20 -24.28 -4.41
C LYS A 96 17.77 -23.97 -5.81
N ASP A 97 16.92 -23.96 -6.83
CA ASP A 97 17.35 -23.74 -8.22
C ASP A 97 17.56 -22.26 -8.54
N HIS A 98 18.77 -21.93 -8.99
CA HIS A 98 19.20 -20.55 -9.19
C HIS A 98 18.41 -19.83 -10.30
N ARG A 99 18.11 -20.52 -11.40
CA ARG A 99 17.37 -19.95 -12.54
C ARG A 99 15.91 -19.64 -12.19
N THR A 100 15.29 -20.49 -11.38
CA THR A 100 13.89 -20.33 -10.95
C THR A 100 13.78 -19.25 -9.87
N LYS A 101 14.72 -19.24 -8.92
CA LYS A 101 14.88 -18.20 -7.89
C LYS A 101 14.92 -16.80 -8.51
N TYR A 102 15.77 -16.60 -9.53
CA TYR A 102 15.89 -15.31 -10.22
C TYR A 102 14.58 -14.86 -10.88
N LYS A 103 13.84 -15.78 -11.50
CA LYS A 103 12.53 -15.47 -12.11
C LYS A 103 11.52 -15.03 -11.05
N TYR A 104 11.42 -15.75 -9.93
CA TYR A 104 10.50 -15.39 -8.84
C TYR A 104 10.77 -13.98 -8.30
N TYR A 105 12.03 -13.66 -7.98
CA TYR A 105 12.37 -12.32 -7.48
C TYR A 105 12.14 -11.21 -8.51
N ARG A 106 12.41 -11.49 -9.79
CA ARG A 106 12.18 -10.49 -10.84
C ARG A 106 10.69 -10.17 -11.00
N VAL A 107 9.84 -11.20 -10.99
CA VAL A 107 8.38 -11.01 -11.04
C VAL A 107 7.90 -10.33 -9.76
N ALA A 108 8.40 -10.73 -8.59
CA ALA A 108 8.05 -10.10 -7.32
C ALA A 108 8.31 -8.60 -7.33
N VAL A 109 9.49 -8.14 -7.79
CA VAL A 109 9.81 -6.71 -7.90
C VAL A 109 8.81 -5.97 -8.79
N TYR A 110 8.47 -6.49 -9.97
CA TYR A 110 7.50 -5.84 -10.85
C TYR A 110 6.11 -5.72 -10.19
N VAL A 111 5.68 -6.77 -9.49
CA VAL A 111 4.39 -6.76 -8.78
C VAL A 111 4.42 -5.81 -7.57
N MET A 112 5.52 -5.73 -6.82
CA MET A 112 5.68 -4.77 -5.72
C MET A 112 5.67 -3.32 -6.22
N VAL A 113 6.30 -3.04 -7.36
CA VAL A 113 6.28 -1.70 -7.99
C VAL A 113 4.86 -1.33 -8.41
N LEU A 114 4.10 -2.28 -8.99
CA LEU A 114 2.68 -2.05 -9.31
C LEU A 114 1.86 -1.74 -8.06
N SER A 115 2.06 -2.50 -6.98
CA SER A 115 1.42 -2.25 -5.68
C SER A 115 1.76 -0.86 -5.14
N LEU A 116 3.03 -0.46 -5.19
CA LEU A 116 3.50 0.86 -4.76
C LEU A 116 2.84 1.99 -5.56
N ILE A 117 2.78 1.87 -6.89
CA ILE A 117 2.12 2.87 -7.73
C ILE A 117 0.63 2.95 -7.39
N SER A 118 -0.04 1.81 -7.20
CA SER A 118 -1.46 1.75 -6.86
C SER A 118 -1.77 2.48 -5.54
N ILE A 119 -1.00 2.23 -4.47
CA ILE A 119 -1.23 2.89 -3.18
C ILE A 119 -0.90 4.38 -3.23
N LEU A 120 0.14 4.79 -3.95
CA LEU A 120 0.48 6.20 -4.12
C LEU A 120 -0.64 6.96 -4.85
N ILE A 121 -1.20 6.36 -5.90
CA ILE A 121 -2.34 6.94 -6.61
C ILE A 121 -3.54 7.08 -5.66
N ALA A 122 -3.85 6.06 -4.86
CA ALA A 122 -4.95 6.12 -3.89
C ALA A 122 -4.76 7.27 -2.87
N LEU A 123 -3.54 7.39 -2.32
CA LEU A 123 -3.18 8.39 -1.31
C LEU A 123 -3.13 9.81 -1.86
N VAL A 124 -2.92 10.00 -3.16
CA VAL A 124 -2.95 11.33 -3.80
C VAL A 124 -4.36 11.69 -4.26
N ILE A 125 -5.08 10.76 -4.89
CA ILE A 125 -6.46 11.01 -5.37
C ILE A 125 -7.39 11.37 -4.21
N TYR A 126 -7.29 10.66 -3.09
CA TYR A 126 -8.18 10.86 -1.95
C TYR A 126 -8.19 12.32 -1.43
N PRO A 127 -7.05 12.92 -1.03
CA PRO A 127 -7.02 14.32 -0.58
C PRO A 127 -7.24 15.33 -1.71
N VAL A 128 -6.77 15.07 -2.93
CA VAL A 128 -6.91 16.01 -4.06
C VAL A 128 -8.38 16.17 -4.46
N CYS A 129 -9.11 15.07 -4.60
CA CYS A 129 -10.54 15.12 -4.91
C CYS A 129 -11.35 15.65 -3.71
N PHE A 130 -10.99 15.27 -2.49
CA PHE A 130 -11.63 15.80 -1.29
C PHE A 130 -11.47 17.33 -1.18
N ALA A 131 -10.31 17.87 -1.53
CA ALA A 131 -10.05 19.31 -1.52
C ALA A 131 -10.99 20.09 -2.46
N ALA A 132 -11.41 19.48 -3.57
CA ALA A 132 -12.35 20.09 -4.51
C ALA A 132 -13.78 20.22 -3.93
N GLU A 133 -14.14 19.35 -2.99
CA GLU A 133 -15.47 19.31 -2.36
C GLU A 133 -15.51 19.98 -0.97
N LEU A 134 -14.40 20.58 -0.51
CA LEU A 134 -14.33 21.22 0.81
C LEU A 134 -15.42 22.27 1.04
N ASN A 135 -15.80 23.00 -0.01
CA ASN A 135 -16.85 24.01 0.05
C ASN A 135 -18.23 23.42 0.38
N GLU A 136 -18.46 22.16 0.04
CA GLU A 136 -19.71 21.43 0.29
C GLU A 136 -19.67 20.67 1.63
N GLY A 137 -18.49 20.53 2.24
CA GLY A 137 -18.27 19.80 3.48
C GLY A 137 -18.89 20.46 4.72
N ASN A 138 -19.35 21.72 4.61
CA ASN A 138 -20.03 22.48 5.66
C ASN A 138 -19.36 22.46 7.05
N ARG A 139 -18.05 22.18 7.07
CA ARG A 139 -17.19 22.10 8.26
C ARG A 139 -15.89 22.83 7.95
N THR A 140 -15.40 23.55 8.94
CA THR A 140 -14.18 24.37 8.83
C THR A 140 -12.91 23.58 9.14
N VAL A 141 -13.03 22.44 9.83
CA VAL A 141 -11.89 21.62 10.25
C VAL A 141 -12.10 20.18 9.80
N TRP A 142 -11.14 19.67 9.04
CA TRP A 142 -11.05 18.30 8.57
C TRP A 142 -9.67 17.75 8.88
N GLU A 143 -9.63 16.53 9.39
CA GLU A 143 -8.39 15.86 9.78
C GLU A 143 -8.29 14.53 9.05
N PHE A 144 -7.15 14.29 8.42
CA PHE A 144 -6.83 12.95 7.94
C PHE A 144 -6.55 12.06 9.14
N GLY A 145 -7.32 10.98 9.26
CA GLY A 145 -7.22 10.09 10.40
C GLY A 145 -6.04 9.12 10.29
N TRP A 146 -5.90 8.29 11.31
CA TRP A 146 -4.75 7.38 11.44
C TRP A 146 -4.66 6.37 10.30
N ALA A 147 -5.79 5.95 9.74
CA ALA A 147 -5.81 4.95 8.66
C ALA A 147 -5.17 5.49 7.37
N TYR A 148 -5.36 6.79 7.09
CA TYR A 148 -4.67 7.46 6.00
C TYR A 148 -3.15 7.51 6.23
N GLY A 149 -2.72 7.79 7.46
CA GLY A 149 -1.31 7.70 7.87
C GLY A 149 -0.73 6.29 7.71
N VAL A 150 -1.50 5.26 8.06
CA VAL A 150 -1.13 3.85 7.86
C VAL A 150 -0.94 3.54 6.37
N GLY A 151 -1.76 4.09 5.48
CA GLY A 151 -1.57 3.97 4.03
C GLY A 151 -0.22 4.53 3.57
N TRP A 152 0.20 5.71 4.05
CA TRP A 152 1.55 6.24 3.78
C TRP A 152 2.65 5.36 4.37
N GLY A 153 2.44 4.80 5.56
CA GLY A 153 3.34 3.81 6.15
C GLY A 153 3.52 2.58 5.25
N ALA A 154 2.43 2.05 4.70
CA ALA A 154 2.46 0.95 3.74
C ALA A 154 3.26 1.31 2.48
N ALA A 155 3.10 2.53 1.94
CA ALA A 155 3.88 3.00 0.79
C ALA A 155 5.40 3.05 1.09
N ILE A 156 5.80 3.51 2.28
CA ILE A 156 7.21 3.55 2.70
C ILE A 156 7.80 2.14 2.80
N PHE A 157 7.08 1.19 3.42
CA PHE A 157 7.54 -0.19 3.52
C PHE A 157 7.61 -0.88 2.15
N LEU A 158 6.65 -0.63 1.26
CA LEU A 158 6.68 -1.12 -0.12
C LEU A 158 7.89 -0.57 -0.87
N PHE A 159 8.14 0.74 -0.79
CA PHE A 159 9.30 1.37 -1.42
C PHE A 159 10.61 0.78 -0.89
N GLY A 160 10.74 0.65 0.43
CA GLY A 160 11.89 0.00 1.06
C GLY A 160 12.08 -1.45 0.58
N GLY A 161 11.00 -2.23 0.51
CA GLY A 161 11.02 -3.60 0.00
C GLY A 161 11.48 -3.70 -1.45
N VAL A 162 11.01 -2.80 -2.33
CA VAL A 162 11.46 -2.71 -3.73
C VAL A 162 12.95 -2.42 -3.82
N VAL A 163 13.44 -1.40 -3.10
CA VAL A 163 14.87 -1.03 -3.10
C VAL A 163 15.73 -2.18 -2.58
N LEU A 164 15.33 -2.82 -1.48
CA LEU A 164 16.05 -3.96 -0.91
C LEU A 164 16.16 -5.15 -1.89
N LEU A 165 15.10 -5.46 -2.64
CA LEU A 165 15.15 -6.52 -3.65
C LEU A 165 16.00 -6.14 -4.87
N LEU A 166 15.99 -4.86 -5.27
CA LEU A 166 16.81 -4.37 -6.37
C LEU A 166 18.31 -4.39 -6.01
N CYS A 167 18.69 -3.89 -4.83
CA CYS A 167 20.07 -3.93 -4.35
C CYS A 167 20.59 -5.38 -4.24
N ASP A 168 19.73 -6.30 -3.80
CA ASP A 168 20.13 -7.71 -3.71
C ASP A 168 20.34 -8.32 -5.10
N LYS A 169 19.46 -8.03 -6.06
CA LYS A 169 19.62 -8.45 -7.46
C LYS A 169 20.93 -7.95 -8.08
N GLU A 170 21.28 -6.69 -7.86
CA GLU A 170 22.55 -6.12 -8.33
C GLU A 170 23.75 -6.83 -7.68
N SER A 171 23.69 -7.09 -6.38
CA SER A 171 24.76 -7.81 -5.66
C SER A 171 24.94 -9.26 -6.15
N GLU A 172 23.84 -9.98 -6.45
CA GLU A 172 23.91 -11.33 -7.03
C GLU A 172 24.51 -11.27 -8.45
N GLU A 173 24.13 -10.29 -9.29
CA GLU A 173 24.66 -10.17 -10.66
C GLU A 173 26.17 -9.89 -10.70
N ILE A 174 26.69 -9.06 -9.79
CA ILE A 174 28.14 -8.79 -9.68
C ILE A 174 28.90 -10.07 -9.30
N TYR A 175 28.43 -10.81 -8.29
CA TYR A 175 29.05 -12.07 -7.85
C TYR A 175 29.11 -13.12 -8.98
N TYR A 176 28.06 -13.20 -9.80
CA TYR A 176 28.04 -14.10 -10.94
C TYR A 176 29.02 -13.72 -12.05
N LYS A 177 29.26 -12.41 -12.27
CA LYS A 177 30.25 -11.94 -13.23
C LYS A 177 31.66 -12.26 -12.75
N GLU A 178 31.98 -12.01 -11.49
CA GLU A 178 33.29 -12.30 -10.90
C GLU A 178 33.65 -13.78 -11.01
N ARG A 179 32.74 -14.69 -10.63
CA ARG A 179 33.01 -16.14 -10.75
C ARG A 179 33.26 -16.63 -12.17
N LYS A 180 32.58 -16.04 -13.17
CA LYS A 180 32.81 -16.40 -14.58
C LYS A 180 34.20 -15.97 -15.05
N ILE A 181 34.65 -14.79 -14.64
CA ILE A 181 35.98 -14.26 -14.99
C ILE A 181 37.07 -15.14 -14.39
N VAL A 182 36.95 -15.51 -13.10
CA VAL A 182 37.92 -16.41 -12.45
C VAL A 182 37.98 -17.76 -13.15
N HIS A 183 36.83 -18.35 -13.47
CA HIS A 183 36.80 -19.66 -14.12
C HIS A 183 37.38 -19.62 -15.55
N ASP A 184 37.10 -18.56 -16.31
CA ASP A 184 37.68 -18.36 -17.65
C ASP A 184 39.20 -18.13 -17.58
N SER A 185 39.69 -17.40 -16.57
CA SER A 185 41.13 -17.18 -16.36
C SER A 185 41.89 -18.47 -16.00
N ASP A 186 41.30 -19.33 -15.16
CA ASP A 186 41.91 -20.61 -14.76
C ASP A 186 41.98 -21.60 -15.93
N SER A 187 40.96 -21.61 -16.81
CA SER A 187 40.97 -22.43 -18.03
C SER A 187 41.91 -21.96 -19.14
N ARG A 188 42.53 -20.78 -19.01
CA ARG A 188 43.53 -20.25 -19.96
C ARG A 188 44.97 -20.34 -19.46
N ALA A 189 45.17 -20.73 -18.20
CA ALA A 189 46.48 -21.00 -17.60
C ALA A 189 46.86 -22.48 -17.78
#